data_AF-A0A958RJM9-F1
#
_entry.id   AF-A0A958RJM9-F1
#
_cell.length_a   1.000
_cell.length_b   1.000
_cell.length_c   1.000
_cell.angle_alpha   90.00
_cell.angle_beta   90.00
_cell.angle_gamma   90.00
#
_symmetry.space_group_name_H-M   'P 1'
#
loop_
_entity.id
_entity.type
_entity.pdbx_description
1 polymer ?
#
loop_
_entity_poly.entity_id
_entity_poly.type
_entity_poly.pdbx_seq_one_letter_code
_entity_poly.pdbx_strand_id
1 'polypeptide(L)'
;VHDEPDDSKLAALQNVVGRFGYKLNFKDRKSVASSLNNLLSEVVGKKEQNLVDTLTIRTMSKAEYTTHNIGHYGLAFDYYTHFTSPIRRYPDVMVHRLLQHYLDGGTSLSEDAYEDKCNHSSNMENLATKAER
;
A
#
# COMPACT_ATOMS: atom_id res chain seq x y z
N VAL A 1 -4.86 -0.46 -4.60
CA VAL A 1 -3.82 -1.50 -4.42
C VAL A 1 -2.65 -0.95 -3.65
N HIS A 2 -1.79 -1.82 -3.14
CA HIS A 2 -0.52 -1.44 -2.54
C HIS A 2 0.52 -2.44 -3.02
N ASP A 3 1.44 -1.96 -3.84
CA ASP A 3 2.46 -2.78 -4.49
C ASP A 3 3.50 -3.28 -3.48
N GLU A 4 4.37 -4.17 -3.90
CA GLU A 4 5.50 -4.65 -3.12
C GLU A 4 6.54 -3.54 -2.88
N PRO A 5 7.37 -3.64 -1.83
CA PRO A 5 8.44 -2.68 -1.59
C PRO A 5 9.46 -2.71 -2.73
N ASP A 6 10.02 -1.55 -3.06
CA ASP A 6 11.03 -1.43 -4.11
C ASP A 6 12.35 -2.12 -3.72
N ASP A 7 12.86 -3.00 -4.58
CA ASP A 7 14.08 -3.78 -4.34
C ASP A 7 15.31 -2.91 -4.02
N SER A 8 15.44 -1.76 -4.67
CA SER A 8 16.56 -0.84 -4.41
C SER A 8 16.45 -0.24 -3.01
N LYS A 9 15.22 0.07 -2.55
CA LYS A 9 14.96 0.53 -1.18
C LYS A 9 15.17 -0.57 -0.15
N LEU A 10 14.79 -1.81 -0.46
CA LEU A 10 15.05 -2.97 0.40
C LEU A 10 16.56 -3.23 0.55
N ALA A 11 17.32 -3.15 -0.54
CA ALA A 11 18.77 -3.26 -0.51
C ALA A 11 19.42 -2.14 0.33
N ALA A 12 18.92 -0.90 0.19
CA ALA A 12 19.36 0.23 1.01
C ALA A 12 19.06 0.00 2.50
N LEU A 13 17.86 -0.51 2.84
CA LEU A 13 17.51 -0.88 4.20
C LEU A 13 18.46 -1.95 4.76
N GLN A 14 18.71 -3.03 4.00
CA GLN A 14 19.65 -4.09 4.39
C GLN A 14 21.05 -3.55 4.70
N ASN A 15 21.55 -2.59 3.92
CA ASN A 15 22.86 -1.98 4.15
C ASN A 15 22.94 -1.21 5.48
N VAL A 16 21.82 -0.62 5.92
CA VAL A 16 21.75 0.10 7.19
C VAL A 16 21.59 -0.88 8.35
N VAL A 17 20.58 -1.75 8.29
CA VAL A 17 20.26 -2.68 9.40
C VAL A 17 21.34 -3.75 9.59
N GLY A 18 22.06 -4.10 8.53
CA GLY A 18 23.21 -5.02 8.60
C GLY A 18 24.35 -4.52 9.48
N ARG A 19 24.52 -3.19 9.62
CA ARG A 19 25.52 -2.60 10.54
C ARG A 19 25.17 -2.83 12.01
N PHE A 20 23.90 -3.09 12.29
CA PHE A 20 23.38 -3.44 13.62
C PHE A 20 23.25 -4.97 13.81
N GLY A 21 23.67 -5.77 12.82
CA GLY A 21 23.65 -7.23 12.88
C GLY A 21 22.40 -7.90 12.31
N TYR A 22 21.42 -7.13 11.81
CA TYR A 22 20.18 -7.68 11.26
C TYR A 22 20.35 -8.16 9.81
N LYS A 23 19.69 -9.28 9.48
CA LYS A 23 19.66 -9.84 8.13
C LYS A 23 18.22 -10.01 7.67
N LEU A 24 17.93 -9.48 6.49
CA LEU A 24 16.64 -9.57 5.81
C LEU A 24 16.70 -10.64 4.72
N ASN A 25 15.57 -11.31 4.50
CA ASN A 25 15.44 -12.35 3.49
C ASN A 25 14.54 -11.86 2.35
N PHE A 26 15.15 -11.63 1.19
CA PHE A 26 14.49 -11.13 -0.03
C PHE A 26 14.17 -12.23 -1.05
N LYS A 27 14.07 -13.50 -0.63
CA LYS A 27 13.85 -14.63 -1.54
C LYS A 27 12.48 -14.59 -2.22
N ASP A 28 11.42 -14.28 -1.47
CA ASP A 28 10.06 -14.20 -1.96
C ASP A 28 9.21 -13.23 -1.11
N ARG A 29 8.04 -12.85 -1.63
CA ARG A 29 7.13 -11.89 -0.96
C ARG A 29 6.86 -12.23 0.51
N LYS A 30 6.65 -13.51 0.81
CA LYS A 30 6.34 -13.98 2.17
C LYS A 30 7.57 -13.87 3.06
N SER A 31 8.75 -14.21 2.55
CA SER A 31 10.01 -14.05 3.28
C SER A 31 10.31 -12.59 3.56
N VAL A 32 10.10 -11.69 2.60
CA VAL A 32 10.30 -10.24 2.77
C VAL A 32 9.40 -9.72 3.89
N ALA A 33 8.09 -9.96 3.80
CA ALA A 33 7.12 -9.50 4.80
C ALA A 33 7.44 -10.05 6.19
N SER A 34 7.77 -11.35 6.30
CA SER A 34 8.17 -11.96 7.56
C SER A 34 9.46 -11.36 8.11
N SER A 35 10.48 -11.12 7.27
CA SER A 35 11.75 -10.54 7.69
C SER A 35 11.59 -9.09 8.18
N LEU A 36 10.75 -8.29 7.54
CA LEU A 36 10.47 -6.92 7.97
C LEU A 36 9.70 -6.91 9.30
N ASN A 37 8.69 -7.76 9.47
CA ASN A 37 7.95 -7.88 10.73
C ASN A 37 8.86 -8.35 11.88
N ASN A 38 9.75 -9.30 11.61
CA ASN A 38 10.74 -9.75 12.59
C ASN A 38 11.72 -8.64 12.95
N LEU A 39 12.26 -7.91 11.97
CA LEU A 39 13.12 -6.76 12.19
C LEU A 39 12.45 -5.73 13.11
N LEU A 40 11.22 -5.32 12.79
CA LEU A 40 10.45 -4.35 13.59
C LEU A 40 10.22 -4.85 15.02
N SER A 41 10.02 -6.16 15.21
CA SER A 41 9.86 -6.77 16.53
C SER A 41 11.18 -6.81 17.31
N GLU A 42 12.30 -7.10 16.64
CA GLU A 42 13.62 -7.21 17.25
C GLU A 42 14.22 -5.88 17.68
N VAL A 43 13.83 -4.77 17.04
CA VAL A 43 14.35 -3.43 17.36
C VAL A 43 13.59 -2.73 18.48
N VAL A 44 12.46 -3.28 18.94
CA VAL A 44 11.68 -2.69 20.03
C VAL A 44 12.53 -2.49 21.29
N GLY A 45 12.58 -1.26 21.79
CA GLY A 45 13.34 -0.87 22.97
C GLY A 45 14.84 -0.65 22.74
N LYS A 46 15.34 -0.85 21.51
CA LYS A 46 16.74 -0.60 21.15
C LYS A 46 16.97 0.84 20.69
N LYS A 47 18.22 1.30 20.73
CA LYS A 47 18.59 2.68 20.39
C LYS A 47 18.29 3.03 18.94
N GLU A 48 18.36 2.05 18.05
CA GLU A 48 18.15 2.18 16.62
C GLU A 48 16.68 2.07 16.18
N GLN A 49 15.74 1.79 17.10
CA GLN A 49 14.32 1.54 16.77
C GLN A 49 13.74 2.61 15.83
N ASN A 50 13.78 3.89 16.24
CA ASN A 50 13.18 4.98 15.48
C ASN A 50 13.75 5.10 14.05
N LEU A 51 15.05 4.85 13.89
CA LEU A 51 15.71 4.88 12.58
C LEU A 51 15.22 3.72 11.72
N VAL A 52 15.20 2.50 12.29
CA VAL A 52 14.79 1.30 11.58
C VAL A 52 13.32 1.35 11.18
N ASP A 53 12.44 1.78 12.07
CA ASP A 53 11.00 1.95 11.81
C ASP A 53 10.79 2.93 10.64
N THR A 54 11.45 4.09 10.71
CA THR A 54 11.33 5.13 9.67
C THR A 54 11.82 4.64 8.32
N LEU A 55 12.96 3.96 8.27
CA LEU A 55 13.51 3.46 7.01
C LEU A 55 12.68 2.32 6.44
N THR A 56 12.18 1.42 7.29
CA THR A 56 11.31 0.30 6.89
C THR A 56 10.01 0.80 6.30
N ILE A 57 9.36 1.80 6.91
CA ILE A 57 8.14 2.39 6.33
C ILE A 57 8.42 3.05 4.97
N ARG A 58 9.61 3.65 4.79
CA ARG A 58 9.98 4.31 3.53
C ARG A 58 10.29 3.35 2.38
N THR A 59 10.56 2.07 2.67
CA THR A 59 10.74 1.07 1.60
C THR A 59 9.42 0.67 0.95
N MET A 60 8.30 0.80 1.69
CA MET A 60 6.96 0.50 1.18
C MET A 60 6.63 1.37 -0.04
N SER A 61 5.93 0.78 -1.00
CA SER A 61 5.29 1.52 -2.09
C SER A 61 4.16 2.41 -1.53
N LYS A 62 3.76 3.40 -2.30
CA LYS A 62 2.53 4.15 -1.98
C LYS A 62 1.34 3.35 -2.48
N ALA A 63 0.27 3.30 -1.68
CA ALA A 63 -1.01 2.81 -2.16
C ALA A 63 -1.60 3.76 -3.20
N GLU A 64 -2.36 3.20 -4.14
CA GLU A 64 -3.07 3.93 -5.19
C GLU A 64 -4.42 3.29 -5.49
N TYR A 65 -5.36 4.08 -6.03
CA TYR A 65 -6.58 3.56 -6.63
C TYR A 65 -6.30 3.13 -8.07
N THR A 66 -6.80 1.95 -8.46
CA THR A 66 -6.75 1.39 -9.81
C THR A 66 -7.84 0.32 -9.94
N THR A 67 -8.28 0.03 -11.15
CA THR A 67 -9.15 -1.11 -11.49
C THR A 67 -8.38 -2.44 -11.51
N HIS A 68 -7.05 -2.38 -11.67
CA HIS A 68 -6.19 -3.56 -11.75
C HIS A 68 -5.80 -4.05 -10.35
N ASN A 69 -6.40 -5.15 -9.89
CA ASN A 69 -6.08 -5.68 -8.57
C ASN A 69 -4.76 -6.48 -8.56
N ILE A 70 -3.77 -5.97 -7.83
CA ILE A 70 -2.51 -6.67 -7.49
C ILE A 70 -2.43 -7.05 -5.99
N GLY A 71 -3.53 -6.87 -5.27
CA GLY A 71 -3.61 -7.01 -3.81
C GLY A 71 -3.15 -5.78 -3.05
N HIS A 72 -3.03 -5.93 -1.73
CA HIS A 72 -2.61 -4.88 -0.81
C HIS A 72 -1.48 -5.38 0.09
N TYR A 73 -0.23 -5.18 -0.32
CA TYR A 73 0.95 -5.69 0.38
C TYR A 73 0.97 -5.30 1.87
N GLY A 74 0.79 -4.02 2.19
CA GLY A 74 0.84 -3.54 3.57
C GLY A 74 -0.28 -4.08 4.50
N LEU A 75 -1.33 -4.68 3.94
CA LEU A 75 -2.43 -5.28 4.72
C LEU A 75 -2.48 -6.81 4.57
N ALA A 76 -1.59 -7.41 3.77
CA ALA A 76 -1.59 -8.83 3.44
C ALA A 76 -2.95 -9.37 2.94
N PHE A 77 -3.67 -8.59 2.12
CA PHE A 77 -4.92 -9.02 1.48
C PHE A 77 -4.78 -9.16 -0.03
N ASP A 78 -5.37 -10.22 -0.59
CA ASP A 78 -5.43 -10.44 -2.05
C ASP A 78 -6.45 -9.52 -2.74
N TYR A 79 -7.52 -9.15 -2.03
CA TYR A 79 -8.55 -8.23 -2.51
C TYR A 79 -8.84 -7.19 -1.43
N TYR A 80 -8.72 -5.92 -1.79
CA TYR A 80 -9.03 -4.81 -0.89
C TYR A 80 -9.53 -3.62 -1.69
N THR A 81 -10.60 -2.97 -1.19
CA THR A 81 -11.13 -1.73 -1.75
C THR A 81 -11.68 -0.83 -0.64
N HIS A 82 -11.65 0.48 -0.84
CA HIS A 82 -12.30 1.43 0.06
C HIS A 82 -13.82 1.47 -0.21
N PHE A 83 -14.61 1.30 0.84
CA PHE A 83 -16.07 1.27 0.76
C PHE A 83 -16.78 2.05 1.89
N THR A 84 -16.13 2.23 3.04
CA THR A 84 -16.76 2.64 4.29
C THR A 84 -16.86 4.15 4.51
N SER A 85 -16.42 5.00 3.58
CA SER A 85 -16.38 6.46 3.77
C SER A 85 -16.76 7.27 2.52
N PRO A 86 -17.92 7.02 1.87
CA PRO A 86 -18.36 7.71 0.65
C PRO A 86 -18.55 9.23 0.82
N ILE A 87 -18.78 9.73 2.03
CA ILE A 87 -18.93 11.17 2.29
C ILE A 87 -17.61 11.94 2.05
N ARG A 88 -16.45 11.29 2.23
CA ARG A 88 -15.14 11.96 2.26
C ARG A 88 -14.09 11.35 1.32
N ARG A 89 -14.47 10.33 0.53
CA ARG A 89 -13.60 9.68 -0.46
C ARG A 89 -14.42 9.33 -1.70
N TYR A 90 -14.05 9.90 -2.83
CA TYR A 90 -14.74 9.65 -4.10
C TYR A 90 -14.64 8.20 -4.59
N PRO A 91 -13.53 7.45 -4.38
CA PRO A 91 -13.48 6.03 -4.69
C PRO A 91 -14.57 5.20 -4.02
N ASP A 92 -14.88 5.45 -2.74
CA ASP A 92 -15.97 4.79 -2.06
C ASP A 92 -17.33 5.08 -2.75
N VAL A 93 -17.57 6.32 -3.21
CA VAL A 93 -18.78 6.65 -3.99
C VAL A 93 -18.85 5.85 -5.29
N MET A 94 -17.72 5.67 -6.00
CA MET A 94 -17.66 4.84 -7.20
C MET A 94 -18.04 3.39 -6.89
N VAL A 95 -17.49 2.82 -5.82
CA VAL A 95 -17.78 1.44 -5.40
C VAL A 95 -19.25 1.28 -5.02
N HIS A 96 -19.83 2.22 -4.25
CA HIS A 96 -21.26 2.19 -3.90
C HIS A 96 -22.16 2.21 -5.15
N ARG A 97 -21.86 3.06 -6.14
CA ARG A 97 -22.61 3.13 -7.40
C ARG A 97 -22.48 1.87 -8.23
N LEU A 98 -21.26 1.33 -8.35
CA LEU A 98 -20.99 0.08 -9.06
C LEU A 98 -21.73 -1.09 -8.41
N LEU A 99 -21.66 -1.19 -7.07
CA LEU A 99 -22.36 -2.23 -6.32
C LEU A 99 -23.86 -2.19 -6.57
N GLN A 100 -24.48 -1.00 -6.49
CA GLN A 100 -25.91 -0.85 -6.77
C GLN A 100 -26.25 -1.23 -8.22
N HIS A 101 -25.48 -0.74 -9.19
CA HIS A 101 -25.66 -1.07 -10.62
C HIS A 101 -25.62 -2.58 -10.88
N TYR A 102 -24.71 -3.31 -10.22
CA TYR A 102 -24.63 -4.77 -10.35
C TYR A 102 -25.76 -5.50 -9.62
N LEU A 103 -26.23 -5.00 -8.46
CA LEU A 103 -27.41 -5.54 -7.77
C LEU A 103 -28.68 -5.38 -8.61
N ASP A 104 -28.77 -4.33 -9.41
CA ASP A 104 -29.88 -4.08 -10.35
C ASP A 104 -29.76 -4.88 -11.67
N GLY A 105 -28.75 -5.75 -11.79
CA GLY A 105 -28.54 -6.60 -12.97
C GLY A 105 -27.85 -5.89 -14.14
N GLY A 106 -27.21 -4.75 -13.90
CA GLY A 106 -26.45 -4.02 -14.91
C GLY A 106 -25.21 -4.78 -15.39
N THR A 107 -24.78 -4.50 -16.62
CA THR A 107 -23.59 -5.11 -17.22
C THR A 107 -22.30 -4.49 -16.68
N SER A 108 -21.17 -5.18 -16.85
CA SER A 108 -19.84 -4.61 -16.56
C SER A 108 -19.64 -3.26 -17.26
N LEU A 109 -19.15 -2.28 -16.52
CA LEU A 109 -18.83 -0.96 -17.05
C LEU A 109 -17.39 -0.91 -17.60
N SER A 110 -17.09 0.12 -18.39
CA SER A 110 -15.76 0.32 -18.99
C SER A 110 -14.68 0.44 -17.91
N GLU A 111 -13.69 -0.45 -17.97
CA GLU A 111 -12.54 -0.44 -17.07
C GLU A 111 -11.73 0.85 -17.23
N ASP A 112 -11.35 1.21 -18.46
CA ASP A 112 -10.59 2.43 -18.78
C ASP A 112 -11.23 3.70 -18.19
N ALA A 113 -12.55 3.84 -18.31
CA ALA A 113 -13.27 5.00 -17.78
C ALA A 113 -13.26 5.08 -16.25
N TYR A 114 -13.11 3.95 -15.55
CA TYR A 114 -12.92 3.92 -14.10
C TYR A 114 -11.46 4.05 -13.71
N GLU A 115 -10.53 3.58 -14.54
CA GLU A 115 -9.10 3.76 -14.32
C GLU A 115 -8.70 5.24 -14.35
N ASP A 116 -9.24 6.01 -15.30
CA ASP A 116 -9.06 7.47 -15.33
C ASP A 116 -9.53 8.15 -14.02
N LYS A 117 -10.66 7.69 -13.46
CA LYS A 117 -11.19 8.22 -12.19
C LYS A 117 -10.37 7.76 -10.99
N CYS A 118 -9.84 6.54 -11.02
CA CYS A 118 -8.90 6.02 -10.04
C CYS A 118 -7.63 6.86 -10.02
N ASN A 119 -7.02 7.10 -11.18
CA ASN A 119 -5.85 7.97 -11.35
C ASN A 119 -6.10 9.39 -10.82
N HIS A 120 -7.25 9.98 -11.17
CA HIS A 120 -7.64 11.27 -10.62
C HIS A 120 -7.75 11.25 -9.09
N SER A 121 -8.40 10.23 -8.52
CA SER A 121 -8.58 10.10 -7.06
C SER A 121 -7.24 9.93 -6.33
N SER A 122 -6.32 9.15 -6.87
CA SER A 122 -4.95 8.98 -6.36
C SER A 122 -4.18 10.30 -6.37
N ASN A 123 -4.33 11.09 -7.44
CA ASN A 123 -3.72 12.42 -7.53
C ASN A 123 -4.30 13.40 -6.51
N MET A 124 -5.62 13.39 -6.31
CA MET A 124 -6.28 14.25 -5.32
C MET A 124 -5.89 13.89 -3.88
N GLU A 125 -5.73 12.60 -3.56
CA GLU A 125 -5.23 12.14 -2.27
C GLU A 125 -3.79 12.63 -2.02
N ASN A 126 -2.92 12.51 -3.02
CA ASN A 126 -1.56 13.02 -2.94
C ASN A 126 -1.51 14.54 -2.78
N LEU A 127 -2.37 15.28 -3.48
CA LEU A 127 -2.46 16.74 -3.39
C LEU A 127 -2.93 17.18 -1.99
N ALA A 128 -3.98 16.55 -1.46
CA ALA A 128 -4.49 16.82 -0.12
C ALA A 128 -3.41 16.57 0.95
N THR A 129 -2.72 15.43 0.85
CA THR A 129 -1.61 15.08 1.77
C THR A 129 -0.46 16.11 1.72
N LYS A 130 -0.17 16.67 0.54
CA LYS A 130 0.86 17.70 0.39
C LYS A 130 0.43 19.05 0.97
N ALA A 131 -0.85 19.39 0.89
CA ALA A 131 -1.37 20.65 1.39
C ALA A 131 -1.50 20.68 2.92
N GLU A 132 -1.70 19.52 3.56
CA GLU A 132 -1.76 19.38 5.02
C GLU A 132 -0.38 19.49 5.71
N ARG A 133 0.71 19.20 4.98
CA ARG A 133 2.09 19.18 5.48
C ARG A 133 2.78 20.53 5.34
#